data_AF-A0A839PN41-F1
#
_entry.id   AF-A0A839PN41-F1
#
_cell.length_a   1.000
_cell.length_b   1.000
_cell.length_c   1.000
_cell.angle_alpha   90.00
_cell.angle_beta   90.00
_cell.angle_gamma   90.00
#
_symmetry.space_group_name_H-M   'P 1'
#
loop_
_entity.id
_entity.type
_entity.pdbx_description
1 polymer ?
#
loop_
_entity_poly.entity_id
_entity_poly.type
_entity_poly.pdbx_seq_one_letter_code
_entity_poly.pdbx_strand_id
1 'polypeptide(L)'
;MHRPVLVTPPALLPISVEVIKEQVRIDFADDDSVIEQAIRAAVAHYEGWTGILGICLVEQSWRQDFDRFAHCLPLPLGPVIDIASVSWVNPAEQISIVPKVDYRLETDGGGRSFVRFRHGFTQPSDLAEVGAVRVEYKAGWPNTGEPVKPTVPEDICLAIRLRVQLVYDEAARDNAGNIERIEDMLVAKYRRFSI
;
A
#
# COMPACT_ATOMS: atom_id res chain seq x y z
N MET A 1 9.56 10.37 12.35
CA MET A 1 9.23 9.20 11.51
C MET A 1 9.77 9.49 10.13
N HIS A 2 10.58 8.58 9.59
CA HIS A 2 11.20 8.76 8.27
C HIS A 2 10.21 8.47 7.15
N ARG A 3 10.56 8.85 5.91
CA ARG A 3 9.78 8.44 4.74
C ARG A 3 9.84 6.90 4.59
N PRO A 4 8.71 6.21 4.41
CA PRO A 4 8.73 4.76 4.20
C PRO A 4 9.44 4.41 2.88
N VAL A 5 10.15 3.28 2.90
CA VAL A 5 10.93 2.77 1.77
C VAL A 5 10.23 1.55 1.21
N LEU A 6 9.99 1.54 -0.10
CA LEU A 6 9.47 0.35 -0.79
C LEU A 6 10.58 -0.70 -0.87
N VAL A 7 10.34 -1.88 -0.31
CA VAL A 7 11.31 -2.99 -0.30
C VAL A 7 11.04 -3.93 -1.47
N THR A 8 9.78 -4.28 -1.69
CA THR A 8 9.38 -5.17 -2.79
C THR A 8 8.07 -4.66 -3.38
N PRO A 9 8.05 -4.29 -4.68
CA PRO A 9 6.82 -3.85 -5.35
C PRO A 9 5.80 -4.99 -5.49
N PRO A 10 4.52 -4.69 -5.76
CA PRO A 10 3.51 -5.71 -5.96
C PRO A 10 3.81 -6.52 -7.23
N ALA A 11 3.64 -7.84 -7.13
CA ALA A 11 3.86 -8.76 -8.26
C ALA A 11 2.67 -8.82 -9.23
N LEU A 12 1.47 -8.40 -8.78
CA LEU A 12 0.23 -8.44 -9.54
C LEU A 12 -0.34 -7.03 -9.70
N LEU A 13 -1.10 -6.83 -10.77
CA LEU A 13 -1.96 -5.65 -10.92
C LEU A 13 -3.27 -5.88 -10.15
N PRO A 14 -3.89 -4.82 -9.58
CA PRO A 14 -5.18 -4.95 -8.89
C PRO A 14 -6.31 -5.39 -9.84
N ILE A 15 -6.16 -5.11 -11.13
CA ILE A 15 -7.06 -5.53 -12.19
C ILE A 15 -6.23 -6.01 -13.38
N SER A 16 -6.67 -7.08 -14.05
CA SER A 16 -5.95 -7.62 -15.20
C SER A 16 -6.24 -6.81 -16.47
N VAL A 17 -5.33 -6.89 -17.44
CA VAL A 17 -5.45 -6.21 -18.73
C VAL A 17 -6.69 -6.70 -19.48
N GLU A 18 -6.99 -8.01 -19.41
CA GLU A 18 -8.13 -8.65 -20.07
C GLU A 18 -9.46 -8.07 -19.59
N VAL A 19 -9.61 -7.83 -18.28
CA VAL A 19 -10.84 -7.24 -17.73
C VAL A 19 -11.04 -5.82 -18.27
N ILE A 20 -9.97 -5.04 -18.44
CA ILE A 20 -10.08 -3.72 -19.06
C ILE A 20 -10.46 -3.85 -20.53
N LYS A 21 -9.82 -4.74 -21.28
CA LYS A 21 -10.10 -4.98 -22.70
C LYS A 21 -11.56 -5.34 -22.96
N GLU A 22 -12.14 -6.21 -22.14
CA GLU A 22 -13.57 -6.54 -22.18
C GLU A 22 -14.45 -5.30 -21.99
N GLN A 23 -14.08 -4.39 -21.10
CA GLN A 23 -14.83 -3.15 -20.85
C GLN A 23 -14.73 -2.17 -22.03
N VAL A 24 -13.55 -1.94 -22.59
CA VAL A 24 -13.33 -1.01 -23.71
C VAL A 24 -13.57 -1.63 -25.09
N ARG A 25 -13.94 -2.92 -25.14
CA ARG A 25 -14.20 -3.70 -26.37
C ARG A 25 -12.99 -3.73 -27.31
N ILE A 26 -11.81 -3.96 -26.74
CA ILE A 26 -10.55 -4.11 -27.50
C ILE A 26 -10.18 -5.59 -27.57
N ASP A 27 -10.17 -6.16 -28.77
CA ASP A 27 -9.93 -7.60 -28.98
C ASP A 27 -8.49 -7.95 -29.43
N PHE A 28 -7.66 -6.94 -29.74
CA PHE A 28 -6.29 -7.14 -30.25
C PHE A 28 -5.22 -6.91 -29.17
N ALA A 29 -4.02 -7.48 -29.36
CA ALA A 29 -2.96 -7.52 -28.33
C ALA A 29 -2.03 -6.28 -28.32
N ASP A 30 -2.02 -5.48 -29.39
CA ASP A 30 -1.09 -4.35 -29.54
C ASP A 30 -1.23 -3.30 -28.42
N ASP A 31 -2.43 -3.20 -27.84
CA ASP A 31 -2.73 -2.25 -26.76
C ASP A 31 -2.42 -2.77 -25.36
N ASP A 32 -2.06 -4.05 -25.19
CA ASP A 32 -1.87 -4.67 -23.87
C ASP A 32 -0.85 -3.88 -23.03
N SER A 33 0.25 -3.45 -23.66
CA SER A 33 1.31 -2.67 -23.01
C SER A 33 0.86 -1.27 -22.59
N VAL A 34 -0.05 -0.65 -23.35
CA VAL A 34 -0.58 0.69 -23.08
C VAL A 34 -1.64 0.62 -21.98
N ILE A 35 -2.49 -0.42 -21.99
CA ILE A 35 -3.46 -0.69 -20.94
C ILE A 35 -2.74 -0.96 -19.63
N GLU A 36 -1.69 -1.79 -19.63
CA GLU A 36 -0.89 -2.05 -18.45
C GLU A 36 -0.27 -0.75 -17.90
N GLN A 37 0.28 0.11 -18.74
CA GLN A 37 0.82 1.41 -18.32
C GLN A 37 -0.26 2.32 -17.72
N ALA A 38 -1.46 2.35 -18.34
CA ALA A 38 -2.59 3.13 -17.82
C ALA A 38 -3.06 2.61 -16.45
N ILE A 39 -3.12 1.28 -16.26
CA ILE A 39 -3.42 0.68 -14.96
C ILE A 39 -2.35 1.08 -13.94
N ARG A 40 -1.06 0.97 -14.27
CA ARG A 40 0.05 1.35 -13.37
C ARG A 40 0.01 2.83 -13.00
N ALA A 41 -0.33 3.71 -13.93
CA ALA A 41 -0.48 5.14 -13.68
C ALA A 41 -1.67 5.41 -12.74
N ALA A 42 -2.81 4.75 -12.94
CA ALA A 42 -3.96 4.84 -12.05
C ALA A 42 -3.62 4.33 -10.64
N VAL A 43 -2.92 3.19 -10.53
CA VAL A 43 -2.43 2.65 -9.27
C VAL A 43 -1.53 3.66 -8.55
N ALA A 44 -0.54 4.24 -9.23
CA ALA A 44 0.36 5.23 -8.65
C ALA A 44 -0.35 6.51 -8.17
N HIS A 45 -1.52 6.84 -8.73
CA HIS A 45 -2.33 7.96 -8.26
C HIS A 45 -3.00 7.68 -6.91
N TYR A 46 -3.53 6.48 -6.72
CA TYR A 46 -4.23 6.09 -5.49
C TYR A 46 -3.27 5.63 -4.37
N GLU A 47 -2.28 4.84 -4.74
CA GLU A 47 -1.43 4.07 -3.83
C GLU A 47 -0.18 4.81 -3.37
N GLY A 48 0.28 4.43 -2.17
CA GLY A 48 1.62 4.77 -1.68
C GLY A 48 1.65 6.02 -0.83
N TRP A 49 2.86 6.36 -0.38
CA TRP A 49 3.10 7.48 0.54
C TRP A 49 2.71 8.84 -0.05
N THR A 50 2.81 8.98 -1.37
CA THR A 50 2.43 10.19 -2.10
C THR A 50 1.10 10.06 -2.84
N GLY A 51 0.44 8.89 -2.75
CA GLY A 51 -0.87 8.65 -3.35
C GLY A 51 -2.00 9.31 -2.56
N ILE A 52 -3.14 9.52 -3.20
CA ILE A 52 -4.25 10.26 -2.60
C ILE A 52 -4.96 9.51 -1.45
N LEU A 53 -4.79 8.19 -1.35
CA LEU A 53 -5.47 7.38 -0.34
C LEU A 53 -4.58 7.03 0.87
N GLY A 54 -3.26 7.07 0.70
CA GLY A 54 -2.31 6.63 1.73
C GLY A 54 -2.40 5.13 2.04
N ILE A 55 -2.82 4.33 1.05
CA ILE A 55 -2.99 2.87 1.17
C ILE A 55 -2.12 2.13 0.17
N CYS A 56 -1.99 0.82 0.37
CA CYS A 56 -1.48 -0.13 -0.60
C CYS A 56 -2.64 -0.93 -1.19
N LEU A 57 -2.67 -1.15 -2.51
CA LEU A 57 -3.77 -1.83 -3.19
C LEU A 57 -3.49 -3.33 -3.25
N VAL A 58 -2.37 -3.71 -3.82
CA VAL A 58 -1.93 -5.10 -3.91
C VAL A 58 -0.86 -5.35 -2.86
N GLU A 59 -0.79 -6.58 -2.37
CA GLU A 59 0.24 -7.04 -1.45
C GLU A 59 1.67 -6.66 -1.93
N GLN A 60 2.38 -5.89 -1.09
CA GLN A 60 3.76 -5.45 -1.28
C GLN A 60 4.48 -5.24 0.05
N SER A 61 5.81 -5.12 0.02
CA SER A 61 6.65 -5.01 1.23
C SER A 61 7.22 -3.61 1.40
N TRP A 62 7.08 -3.06 2.60
CA TRP A 62 7.55 -1.73 2.98
C TRP A 62 8.42 -1.76 4.22
N ARG A 63 9.32 -0.79 4.32
CA ARG A 63 10.11 -0.52 5.50
C ARG A 63 9.77 0.85 6.07
N GLN A 64 9.49 0.92 7.35
CA GLN A 64 9.33 2.17 8.10
C GLN A 64 10.46 2.31 9.12
N ASP A 65 11.20 3.42 9.04
CA ASP A 65 12.31 3.71 9.94
C ASP A 65 11.88 4.75 11.01
N PHE A 66 12.35 4.56 12.24
CA PHE A 66 12.10 5.41 13.42
C PHE A 66 13.40 5.68 14.16
N ASP A 67 13.51 6.85 14.78
CA ASP A 67 14.72 7.23 15.53
C ASP A 67 14.84 6.55 16.89
N ARG A 68 13.72 6.08 17.45
CA ARG A 68 13.68 5.46 18.78
C ARG A 68 12.54 4.46 18.90
N PHE A 69 12.64 3.58 19.88
CA PHE A 69 11.51 2.79 20.33
C PHE A 69 10.44 3.67 20.98
N ALA A 70 9.19 3.25 20.81
CA ALA A 70 8.03 3.80 21.49
C ALA A 70 7.05 2.67 21.77
N HIS A 71 6.09 2.87 22.69
CA HIS A 71 5.08 1.85 22.99
C HIS A 71 4.28 1.41 21.76
N CYS A 72 4.05 2.33 20.82
CA CYS A 72 3.38 2.10 19.55
C CYS A 72 4.18 2.77 18.43
N LEU A 73 4.53 2.02 17.40
CA LEU A 73 5.19 2.54 16.20
C LEU A 73 4.19 2.56 15.03
N PRO A 74 3.71 3.74 14.58
CA PRO A 74 2.68 3.83 13.55
C PRO A 74 3.20 3.41 12.18
N LEU A 75 2.45 2.56 11.48
CA LEU A 75 2.72 2.15 10.11
C LEU A 75 1.90 3.02 9.16
N PRO A 76 2.54 3.88 8.35
CA PRO A 76 1.82 4.86 7.55
C PRO A 76 0.98 4.23 6.45
N LEU A 77 1.47 3.16 5.84
CA LEU A 77 0.85 2.49 4.72
C LEU A 77 0.11 1.25 5.21
N GLY A 78 -1.02 0.97 4.59
CA GLY A 78 -1.84 -0.19 4.88
C GLY A 78 -2.95 -0.33 3.86
N PRO A 79 -3.91 -1.25 4.03
CA PRO A 79 -4.04 -2.18 5.15
C PRO A 79 -2.78 -3.03 5.36
N VAL A 80 -2.37 -3.25 6.61
CA VAL A 80 -1.18 -4.05 6.92
C VAL A 80 -1.61 -5.51 7.07
N ILE A 81 -0.94 -6.40 6.35
CA ILE A 81 -1.21 -7.85 6.35
C ILE A 81 -0.43 -8.51 7.48
N ASP A 82 0.89 -8.26 7.56
CA ASP A 82 1.76 -8.84 8.58
C ASP A 82 3.02 -7.98 8.81
N ILE A 83 3.64 -8.12 9.97
CA ILE A 83 4.97 -7.57 10.26
C ILE A 83 6.01 -8.65 9.95
N ALA A 84 6.84 -8.39 8.95
CA ALA A 84 7.91 -9.30 8.56
C ALA A 84 9.02 -9.31 9.62
N SER A 85 9.52 -8.14 10.01
CA SER A 85 10.55 -8.00 11.04
C SER A 85 10.54 -6.63 11.71
N VAL A 86 11.02 -6.61 12.95
CA VAL A 86 11.41 -5.39 13.66
C VAL A 86 12.87 -5.55 14.02
N SER A 87 13.72 -4.67 13.50
CA SER A 87 15.14 -4.65 13.79
C SER A 87 15.56 -3.30 14.33
N TRP A 88 16.71 -3.27 14.99
CA TRP A 88 17.33 -2.04 15.45
C TRP A 88 18.83 -2.05 15.22
N VAL A 89 19.42 -0.85 15.19
CA VAL A 89 20.82 -0.63 14.88
C VAL A 89 21.48 0.14 16.02
N ASN A 90 22.68 -0.26 16.41
CA ASN A 90 23.49 0.44 17.40
C ASN A 90 24.44 1.47 16.77
N PRO A 91 25.11 2.35 17.56
CA PRO A 91 26.09 3.29 17.02
C PRO A 91 27.29 2.66 16.30
N ALA A 92 27.51 1.35 16.46
CA ALA A 92 28.53 0.58 15.76
C ALA A 92 27.98 -0.10 14.48
N GLU A 93 26.80 0.31 14.01
CA GLU A 93 26.12 -0.19 12.80
C GLU A 93 25.74 -1.68 12.84
N GLN A 94 25.74 -2.31 14.03
CA GLN A 94 25.32 -3.69 14.18
C GLN A 94 23.79 -3.77 14.25
N ILE A 95 23.22 -4.67 13.45
CA ILE A 95 21.77 -4.89 13.37
C ILE A 95 21.37 -6.04 14.29
N SER A 96 20.36 -5.80 15.13
CA SER A 96 19.74 -6.81 15.99
C SER A 96 18.24 -6.90 15.73
N ILE A 97 17.68 -8.11 15.84
CA ILE A 97 16.26 -8.37 15.59
C ILE A 97 15.52 -8.44 16.92
N VAL A 98 14.38 -7.75 17.01
CA VAL A 98 13.45 -7.94 18.13
C VAL A 98 12.66 -9.23 17.90
N PRO A 99 12.61 -10.15 18.87
CA PRO A 99 11.80 -11.36 18.78
C PRO A 99 10.32 -11.07 18.48
N LYS A 100 9.69 -11.84 17.59
CA LYS A 100 8.25 -11.70 17.27
C LYS A 100 7.33 -11.84 18.50
N VAL A 101 7.81 -12.47 19.58
CA VAL A 101 7.04 -12.63 20.82
C VAL A 101 6.90 -11.31 21.60
N ASP A 102 7.79 -10.34 21.35
CA ASP A 102 7.87 -9.09 22.11
C ASP A 102 7.04 -7.95 21.51
N TYR A 103 6.46 -8.16 20.33
CA TYR A 103 5.55 -7.21 19.70
C TYR A 103 4.34 -7.89 19.07
N ARG A 104 3.40 -7.08 18.61
CA ARG A 104 2.26 -7.51 17.80
C ARG A 104 1.82 -6.39 16.87
N LEU A 105 1.20 -6.77 15.76
CA LEU A 105 0.45 -5.86 14.91
C LEU A 105 -0.89 -5.55 15.59
N GLU A 106 -1.24 -4.27 15.67
CA GLU A 106 -2.57 -3.82 16.04
C GLU A 106 -3.10 -2.84 15.00
N THR A 107 -4.41 -2.87 14.80
CA THR A 107 -5.13 -1.92 13.94
C THR A 107 -6.27 -1.30 14.75
N ASP A 108 -6.34 0.03 14.78
CA ASP A 108 -7.42 0.73 15.48
C ASP A 108 -8.72 0.74 14.67
N GLY A 109 -9.81 1.23 15.28
CA GLY A 109 -11.11 1.34 14.61
C GLY A 109 -11.13 2.31 13.41
N GLY A 110 -10.10 3.14 13.24
CA GLY A 110 -9.90 4.00 12.08
C GLY A 110 -9.05 3.36 10.97
N GLY A 111 -8.68 2.08 11.12
CA GLY A 111 -7.88 1.35 10.15
C GLY A 111 -6.38 1.70 10.17
N ARG A 112 -5.90 2.45 11.16
CA ARG A 112 -4.47 2.75 11.31
C ARG A 112 -3.78 1.59 12.00
N SER A 113 -2.68 1.14 11.41
CA SER A 113 -1.93 0.00 11.92
C SER A 113 -0.66 0.48 12.63
N PHE A 114 -0.27 -0.20 13.69
CA PHE A 114 0.95 0.12 14.43
C PHE A 114 1.53 -1.15 15.04
N VAL A 115 2.85 -1.14 15.22
CA VAL A 115 3.54 -2.17 16.01
C VAL A 115 3.41 -1.80 17.47
N ARG A 116 2.80 -2.66 18.29
CA ARG A 116 2.77 -2.51 19.74
C ARG A 116 3.75 -3.47 20.40
N PHE A 117 4.65 -2.94 21.21
CA PHE A 117 5.52 -3.77 22.05
C PHE A 117 4.78 -4.25 23.29
N ARG A 118 5.04 -5.48 23.71
CA ARG A 118 4.43 -6.09 24.90
C ARG A 118 5.06 -5.52 26.17
N HIS A 119 4.32 -5.58 27.27
CA HIS A 119 4.75 -5.02 28.56
C HIS A 119 6.10 -5.56 29.08
N GLY A 120 6.48 -6.78 28.70
CA GLY A 120 7.75 -7.39 29.11
C GLY A 120 8.96 -7.03 28.23
N PHE A 121 8.75 -6.29 27.13
CA PHE A 121 9.85 -5.90 26.25
C PHE A 121 10.65 -4.76 26.87
N THR A 122 11.95 -5.00 27.06
CA THR A 122 12.91 -3.96 27.48
C THR A 122 13.63 -3.44 26.25
N GLN A 123 13.46 -2.14 25.97
CA GLN A 123 14.14 -1.51 24.85
C GLN A 123 15.67 -1.47 25.07
N PRO A 124 16.47 -1.69 24.02
CA PRO A 124 17.93 -1.49 24.07
C PRO A 124 18.28 -0.04 24.43
N SER A 125 19.40 0.16 25.13
CA SER A 125 19.91 1.50 25.50
C SER A 125 20.92 2.05 24.50
N ASP A 126 21.52 1.19 23.67
CA ASP A 126 22.59 1.48 22.73
C ASP A 126 22.03 1.67 21.31
N LEU A 127 21.08 2.56 21.14
CA LEU A 127 20.48 2.86 19.84
C LEU A 127 21.36 3.84 19.04
N ALA A 128 21.39 3.68 17.72
CA ALA A 128 21.92 4.70 16.82
C ALA A 128 21.17 6.03 16.99
N GLU A 129 21.80 7.15 16.61
CA GLU A 129 21.21 8.48 16.79
C GLU A 129 19.98 8.72 15.90
N VAL A 130 19.99 8.17 14.68
CA VAL A 130 18.95 8.39 13.67
C VAL A 130 18.56 7.07 13.01
N GLY A 131 17.27 6.86 12.77
CA GLY A 131 16.77 5.67 12.07
C GLY A 131 17.12 4.34 12.78
N ALA A 132 17.25 4.39 14.11
CA ALA A 132 17.70 3.27 14.93
C ALA A 132 16.78 2.06 14.88
N VAL A 133 15.49 2.23 14.62
CA VAL A 133 14.51 1.14 14.58
C VAL A 133 13.92 1.04 13.18
N ARG A 134 13.94 -0.17 12.61
CA ARG A 134 13.41 -0.46 11.28
C ARG A 134 12.31 -1.51 11.39
N VAL A 135 11.16 -1.21 10.82
CA VAL A 135 10.03 -2.14 10.75
C VAL A 135 9.77 -2.49 9.31
N GLU A 136 9.97 -3.76 8.96
CA GLU A 136 9.57 -4.30 7.66
C GLU A 136 8.22 -4.98 7.80
N TYR A 137 7.29 -4.60 6.92
CA TYR A 137 5.91 -5.07 6.98
C TYR A 137 5.33 -5.23 5.58
N LYS A 138 4.33 -6.09 5.49
CA LYS A 138 3.57 -6.36 4.28
C LYS A 138 2.28 -5.55 4.32
N ALA A 139 2.01 -4.79 3.28
CA ALA A 139 0.82 -3.95 3.17
C ALA A 139 0.13 -4.18 1.82
N GLY A 140 -1.18 -3.98 1.80
CA GLY A 140 -2.04 -4.22 0.64
C GLY A 140 -3.20 -5.14 0.98
N TRP A 141 -4.11 -5.34 0.03
CA TRP A 141 -5.05 -6.44 0.13
C TRP A 141 -4.35 -7.76 -0.21
N PRO A 142 -4.61 -8.84 0.54
CA PRO A 142 -3.92 -10.10 0.35
C PRO A 142 -4.23 -10.70 -1.03
N ASN A 143 -3.26 -11.42 -1.57
CA ASN A 143 -3.46 -12.23 -2.75
C ASN A 143 -3.99 -13.61 -2.32
N THR A 144 -5.09 -14.07 -2.92
CA THR A 144 -5.75 -15.34 -2.52
C THR A 144 -6.26 -16.12 -3.73
N GLY A 145 -6.61 -17.40 -3.53
CA GLY A 145 -7.23 -18.26 -4.54
C GLY A 145 -6.26 -18.94 -5.51
N GLU A 146 -6.85 -19.71 -6.43
CA GLU A 146 -6.15 -20.41 -7.51
C GLU A 146 -6.94 -20.21 -8.83
N PRO A 147 -6.42 -19.48 -9.83
CA PRO A 147 -5.14 -18.75 -9.81
C PRO A 147 -5.12 -17.61 -8.79
N VAL A 148 -3.93 -17.25 -8.33
CA VAL A 148 -3.71 -16.19 -7.34
C VAL A 148 -4.23 -14.84 -7.86
N LYS A 149 -5.14 -14.21 -7.10
CA LYS A 149 -5.71 -12.90 -7.44
C LYS A 149 -5.68 -11.94 -6.25
N PRO A 150 -5.46 -10.64 -6.48
CA PRO A 150 -5.57 -9.65 -5.41
C PRO A 150 -7.03 -9.50 -4.96
N THR A 151 -7.26 -9.33 -3.66
CA THR A 151 -8.60 -9.09 -3.10
C THR A 151 -8.90 -7.60 -2.95
N VAL A 152 -8.45 -6.78 -3.90
CA VAL A 152 -8.70 -5.33 -3.88
C VAL A 152 -10.22 -5.08 -3.96
N PRO A 153 -10.79 -4.17 -3.13
CA PRO A 153 -12.22 -3.88 -3.17
C PRO A 153 -12.70 -3.42 -4.55
N GLU A 154 -13.88 -3.89 -4.95
CA GLU A 154 -14.43 -3.62 -6.29
C GLU A 154 -14.61 -2.11 -6.56
N ASP A 155 -14.87 -1.29 -5.53
CA ASP A 155 -14.99 0.16 -5.71
C ASP A 155 -13.69 0.79 -6.21
N ILE A 156 -12.54 0.32 -5.71
CA ILE A 156 -11.22 0.79 -6.15
C ILE A 156 -10.92 0.24 -7.53
N CYS A 157 -11.25 -1.04 -7.78
CA CYS A 157 -11.14 -1.63 -9.12
C CYS A 157 -11.94 -0.84 -10.16
N LEU A 158 -13.16 -0.41 -9.81
CA LEU A 158 -14.00 0.43 -10.66
C LEU A 158 -13.41 1.82 -10.87
N ALA A 159 -12.87 2.45 -9.82
CA ALA A 159 -12.18 3.73 -9.92
C ALA A 159 -10.95 3.65 -10.86
N ILE A 160 -10.19 2.56 -10.81
CA ILE A 160 -9.09 2.30 -11.76
C ILE A 160 -9.62 2.14 -13.19
N ARG A 161 -10.70 1.36 -13.39
CA ARG A 161 -11.34 1.16 -14.70
C ARG A 161 -11.76 2.49 -15.33
N LEU A 162 -12.42 3.36 -14.56
CA LEU A 162 -12.87 4.67 -15.01
C LEU A 162 -11.69 5.55 -15.45
N ARG A 163 -10.59 5.52 -14.70
CA ARG A 163 -9.39 6.30 -15.03
C ARG A 163 -8.67 5.79 -16.28
N VAL A 164 -8.62 4.48 -16.46
CA VAL A 164 -8.10 3.88 -17.70
C VAL A 164 -9.00 4.25 -18.88
N GLN A 165 -10.32 4.28 -18.70
CA GLN A 165 -11.24 4.72 -19.76
C GLN A 165 -10.98 6.17 -20.21
N LEU A 166 -10.65 7.10 -19.30
CA LEU A 166 -10.25 8.47 -19.66
C LEU A 166 -9.01 8.53 -20.57
N VAL A 167 -8.16 7.50 -20.54
CA VAL A 167 -6.95 7.41 -21.39
C VAL A 167 -7.27 6.90 -22.80
N TYR A 168 -8.39 6.21 -23.00
CA TYR A 168 -8.72 5.59 -24.30
C TYR A 168 -9.89 6.26 -25.00
N ASP A 169 -10.94 6.59 -24.25
CA ASP A 169 -12.22 6.99 -24.80
C ASP A 169 -12.33 8.52 -24.85
N GLU A 170 -12.42 9.08 -26.05
CA GLU A 170 -12.63 10.52 -26.26
C GLU A 170 -13.95 11.00 -25.64
N ALA A 171 -15.02 10.21 -25.72
CA ALA A 171 -16.29 10.54 -25.08
C ALA A 171 -16.19 10.55 -23.55
N ALA A 172 -15.31 9.71 -22.99
CA ALA A 172 -15.01 9.75 -21.56
C ALA A 172 -14.26 11.03 -21.18
N ARG A 173 -13.32 11.49 -22.01
CA ARG A 173 -12.61 12.77 -21.80
C ARG A 173 -13.54 13.97 -21.86
N ASP A 174 -14.49 13.98 -22.78
CA ASP A 174 -15.51 15.03 -22.87
C ASP A 174 -16.38 15.10 -21.61
N ASN A 175 -16.51 13.97 -20.90
CA ASN A 175 -17.26 13.85 -19.65
C ASN A 175 -16.37 13.72 -18.40
N ALA A 176 -15.09 14.12 -18.48
CA ALA A 176 -14.09 13.86 -17.45
C ALA A 176 -14.52 14.33 -16.05
N GLY A 177 -15.09 15.54 -15.93
CA GLY A 177 -15.50 16.08 -14.62
C GLY A 177 -16.59 15.25 -13.92
N ASN A 178 -17.45 14.56 -14.67
CA ASN A 178 -18.43 13.65 -14.07
C ASN A 178 -17.79 12.34 -13.62
N ILE A 179 -16.81 11.84 -14.37
CA ILE A 179 -16.07 10.61 -14.07
C ILE A 179 -15.20 10.81 -12.83
N GLU A 180 -14.43 11.90 -12.77
CA GLU A 180 -13.58 12.24 -11.62
C GLU A 180 -14.39 12.39 -10.33
N ARG A 181 -15.59 12.97 -10.41
CA ARG A 181 -16.50 13.05 -9.25
C ARG A 181 -16.99 11.68 -8.78
N ILE A 182 -17.29 10.76 -9.70
CA ILE A 182 -17.70 9.39 -9.35
C ILE A 182 -16.51 8.64 -8.75
N GLU A 183 -15.32 8.78 -9.34
CA GLU A 183 -14.05 8.25 -8.84
C GLU A 183 -13.82 8.68 -7.39
N ASP A 184 -13.91 9.99 -7.11
CA ASP A 184 -13.76 10.54 -5.76
C ASP A 184 -14.77 9.95 -4.77
N MET A 185 -16.03 9.77 -5.18
CA MET A 185 -17.06 9.15 -4.32
C MET A 185 -16.77 7.68 -4.02
N LEU A 186 -16.26 6.92 -4.98
CA LEU A 186 -15.91 5.51 -4.81
C LEU A 186 -14.75 5.34 -3.83
N VAL A 187 -13.73 6.20 -3.93
CA VAL A 187 -12.50 6.07 -3.14
C VAL A 187 -12.53 6.81 -1.80
N ALA A 188 -13.47 7.74 -1.59
CA ALA A 188 -13.54 8.61 -0.41
C ALA A 188 -13.48 7.85 0.92
N LYS A 189 -14.16 6.70 1.03
CA LYS A 189 -14.19 5.90 2.26
C LYS A 189 -12.86 5.21 2.61
N TYR A 190 -11.93 5.15 1.66
CA TYR A 190 -10.61 4.54 1.85
C TYR A 190 -9.52 5.57 2.16
N ARG A 191 -9.83 6.87 2.08
CA ARG A 191 -8.88 7.93 2.43
C ARG A 191 -8.57 7.84 3.92
N ARG A 192 -7.29 7.58 4.25
CA ARG A 192 -6.84 7.63 5.63
C ARG A 192 -6.81 9.08 6.10
N PHE A 193 -7.69 9.43 7.04
CA PHE A 193 -7.69 10.74 7.68
C PHE A 193 -6.37 10.91 8.45
N SER A 194 -5.51 11.80 7.98
CA SER A 194 -4.48 12.41 8.83
C SER A 194 -5.20 13.42 9.71
N ILE A 195 -5.43 13.07 10.98
CA ILE A 195 -5.85 14.04 12.01
C ILE A 195 -4.60 14.79 12.47
#